data_AF-A0A0N1I205-F1
#
_entry.id   AF-A0A0N1I205-F1
#
_cell.length_a   1.000
_cell.length_b   1.000
_cell.length_c   1.000
_cell.angle_alpha   90.00
_cell.angle_beta   90.00
_cell.angle_gamma   90.00
#
_symmetry.space_group_name_H-M   'P 1'
#
loop_
_entity.id
_entity.type
_entity.pdbx_description
1 polymer ?
#
loop_
_entity_poly.entity_id
_entity_poly.type
_entity_poly.pdbx_seq_one_letter_code
_entity_poly.pdbx_strand_id
1 'polypeptide(L)' 'MSGSRLAKLRARSRETPRRLSEEEKLRRREEREAKKSAIPPWLMWSMVAIMLGSIVVNLYFAVVTSPKMSG' A
#
# COMPACT_ATOMS: atom_id res chain seq x y z
N MET A 1 -12.28 -11.67 -27.92
CA MET A 1 -12.30 -11.83 -26.44
C MET A 1 -13.28 -10.83 -25.77
N SER A 2 -14.59 -10.90 -26.04
CA SER A 2 -15.61 -9.99 -25.47
C SER A 2 -16.72 -10.68 -24.67
N GLY A 3 -16.86 -12.01 -24.79
CA GLY A 3 -17.96 -12.77 -24.18
C GLY A 3 -17.97 -12.79 -22.65
N SER A 4 -16.80 -12.71 -22.00
CA SER A 4 -16.68 -12.78 -20.53
C SER A 4 -17.21 -11.52 -19.82
N ARG A 5 -17.06 -10.33 -20.42
CA ARG A 5 -17.61 -9.08 -19.85
C ARG A 5 -19.13 -9.04 -19.97
N LEU A 6 -19.68 -9.44 -21.12
CA LEU A 6 -21.12 -9.54 -21.34
C LEU A 6 -21.77 -10.59 -20.43
N ALA A 7 -21.14 -11.74 -20.25
CA ALA A 7 -21.61 -12.77 -19.31
C ALA A 7 -21.65 -12.25 -17.86
N LYS A 8 -20.63 -11.50 -17.43
CA LYS A 8 -20.56 -10.90 -16.09
C LYS A 8 -21.64 -9.83 -15.85
N LEU A 9 -21.95 -9.02 -16.87
CA LEU A 9 -23.01 -8.02 -16.79
C LEU A 9 -24.40 -8.67 -16.71
N ARG A 10 -24.64 -9.73 -17.49
CA ARG A 10 -25.90 -10.48 -17.49
C ARG A 10 -26.11 -11.28 -16.20
N ALA A 11 -25.03 -11.73 -15.55
CA ALA A 11 -25.09 -12.36 -14.24
C ALA A 11 -25.52 -11.35 -13.17
N ARG A 12 -24.95 -10.14 -13.15
CA ARG A 12 -25.34 -9.06 -12.22
C ARG A 12 -26.79 -8.63 -12.35
N SER A 13 -27.34 -8.60 -13.56
CA SER A 13 -28.75 -8.24 -13.76
C SER A 13 -29.73 -9.30 -13.25
N ARG A 14 -29.27 -10.54 -13.03
CA ARG A 14 -30.06 -11.64 -12.47
C ARG A 14 -29.94 -11.78 -10.96
N GLU A 15 -28.99 -11.08 -10.34
CA GLU A 15 -28.85 -11.06 -8.89
C GLU A 15 -29.96 -10.16 -8.29
N THR A 16 -30.80 -10.75 -7.44
CA THR A 16 -31.82 -10.00 -6.71
C THR A 16 -31.16 -9.05 -5.71
N PRO A 17 -31.68 -7.82 -5.53
CA PRO A 17 -31.12 -6.86 -4.60
C PRO A 17 -31.24 -7.39 -3.17
N ARG A 18 -30.15 -7.92 -2.64
CA ARG A 18 -30.05 -8.36 -1.25
C ARG A 18 -30.02 -7.11 -0.36
N ARG A 19 -31.04 -6.94 0.49
CA ARG A 19 -31.02 -5.96 1.58
C ARG A 19 -29.89 -6.36 2.54
N LEU A 20 -28.77 -5.64 2.49
CA LEU A 20 -27.69 -5.76 3.47
C LEU A 20 -28.15 -5.12 4.78
N SER A 21 -27.92 -5.79 5.89
CA SER A 21 -28.06 -5.19 7.22
C SER A 21 -27.06 -4.03 7.39
N GLU A 22 -27.33 -3.09 8.30
CA GLU A 22 -26.44 -1.94 8.53
C GLU A 22 -25.01 -2.35 8.90
N GLU A 23 -24.85 -3.46 9.64
CA GLU A 23 -23.54 -4.02 10.00
C GLU A 23 -22.75 -4.55 8.79
N GLU A 24 -23.43 -5.21 7.83
CA GLU A 24 -22.77 -5.69 6.61
C GLU A 24 -22.36 -4.53 5.69
N LYS A 25 -23.08 -3.40 5.74
CA LYS A 25 -22.69 -2.17 5.01
C LYS A 25 -21.42 -1.55 5.60
N LEU A 26 -21.29 -1.53 6.92
CA LEU A 26 -20.11 -1.04 7.63
C LEU A 26 -18.87 -1.87 7.29
N ARG A 27 -18.94 -3.21 7.40
CA ARG A 27 -17.81 -4.09 7.03
C ARG A 27 -17.37 -3.91 5.58
N ARG A 28 -18.29 -3.72 4.63
CA ARG A 28 -17.94 -3.46 3.23
C ARG A 28 -17.28 -2.10 3.00
N ARG A 29 -17.54 -1.11 3.84
CA ARG A 29 -16.84 0.19 3.79
C ARG A 29 -15.42 0.04 4.32
N GLU A 30 -15.26 -0.61 5.46
CA GLU A 30 -13.94 -0.91 6.04
C GLU A 30 -13.07 -1.73 5.08
N GLU A 31 -13.61 -2.76 4.44
CA GLU A 31 -12.89 -3.54 3.44
C GLU A 31 -12.48 -2.72 2.21
N ARG A 32 -13.29 -1.72 1.82
CA ARG A 32 -12.98 -0.82 0.70
C ARG A 32 -11.93 0.21 1.09
N GLU A 33 -11.96 0.68 2.33
CA GLU A 33 -10.97 1.62 2.87
C GLU A 33 -9.63 0.94 3.08
N ALA A 34 -9.61 -0.27 3.66
CA ALA A 34 -8.39 -1.08 3.82
C ALA A 34 -7.72 -1.44 2.49
N LYS A 35 -8.51 -1.69 1.44
CA LYS A 35 -7.99 -1.93 0.08
C LYS A 35 -7.52 -0.65 -0.62
N LYS A 36 -8.09 0.51 -0.29
CA LYS A 36 -7.63 1.82 -0.79
C LYS A 36 -6.34 2.27 -0.10
N SER A 37 -6.16 1.92 1.17
CA SER A 37 -4.97 2.24 1.97
C SER A 37 -3.82 1.24 1.77
N ALA A 38 -3.89 0.36 0.76
CA ALA A 38 -2.82 -0.57 0.45
C ALA A 38 -1.62 0.22 -0.11
N ILE A 39 -0.74 0.65 0.78
CA ILE A 39 0.52 1.28 0.44
C ILE A 39 1.27 0.36 -0.54
N PRO A 40 1.70 0.86 -1.71
CA PRO A 40 2.39 0.03 -2.69
C PRO A 40 3.64 -0.60 -2.06
N PRO A 41 3.91 -1.91 -2.29
CA PRO A 41 5.08 -2.57 -1.72
C PRO A 41 6.40 -1.85 -2.05
N TRP A 42 6.51 -1.29 -3.27
CA TRP A 42 7.69 -0.53 -3.68
C TRP A 42 7.91 0.74 -2.84
N LEU A 43 6.84 1.37 -2.36
CA LEU A 43 6.93 2.56 -1.52
C LEU A 43 7.54 2.21 -0.16
N MET A 44 7.12 1.08 0.42
CA MET A 44 7.71 0.54 1.65
C MET A 44 9.20 0.25 1.46
N TRP A 45 9.59 -0.40 0.37
CA TRP A 45 11.00 -0.67 0.06
C TRP A 45 11.81 0.62 -0.12
N SER A 46 11.24 1.64 -0.77
CA SER A 46 11.90 2.94 -0.95
C SER A 46 12.14 3.65 0.39
N MET A 47 11.18 3.60 1.30
CA MET A 47 11.31 4.20 2.64
C MET A 47 12.41 3.52 3.46
N VAL A 48 12.48 2.19 3.39
CA VAL A 48 13.55 1.40 4.03
C VAL A 48 14.93 1.72 3.44
N ALA A 49 15.03 1.81 2.11
CA ALA A 49 16.28 2.15 1.42
C ALA A 49 16.78 3.56 1.78
N ILE A 50 15.87 4.54 1.87
CA ILE A 50 16.21 5.91 2.28
C ILE A 50 16.68 5.95 3.73
N MET A 51 16.01 5.25 4.65
CA MET A 51 16.46 5.15 6.05
C MET A 51 17.86 4.53 6.17
N LEU A 52 18.12 3.42 5.48
CA LEU A 52 19.43 2.77 5.52
C LEU A 52 20.51 3.65 4.86
N GLY A 53 20.19 4.28 3.74
CA GLY A 53 21.08 5.22 3.06
C GLY A 53 21.45 6.41 3.93
N SER A 54 20.50 6.98 4.67
CA SER A 54 20.78 8.12 5.55
C SER A 54 21.70 7.75 6.72
N ILE A 55 21.56 6.54 7.27
CA ILE A 55 22.46 6.03 8.33
C ILE A 55 23.87 5.87 7.78
N VAL A 56 24.04 5.27 6.60
CA VAL A 56 25.36 5.08 5.97
C VAL A 56 26.02 6.42 5.68
N VAL A 57 25.29 7.39 5.12
CA VAL A 57 25.82 8.73 4.84
C VAL A 57 26.17 9.47 6.12
N ASN A 58 25.33 9.40 7.17
CA ASN A 58 25.66 9.98 8.46
C ASN A 58 26.89 9.36 9.10
N LEU A 59 27.06 8.03 8.99
CA LEU A 59 28.24 7.34 9.50
C LEU A 59 29.49 7.72 8.71
N TYR A 60 29.38 7.82 7.38
CA TYR A 60 30.47 8.27 6.52
C TYR A 60 30.91 9.69 6.88
N PHE A 61 29.98 10.63 7.01
CA PHE A 61 30.31 11.96 7.49
C PHE A 61 30.87 11.93 8.90
N ALA A 62 30.29 11.17 9.84
CA ALA A 62 30.82 11.08 11.21
C ALA A 62 32.28 10.59 11.26
N VAL A 63 32.69 9.69 10.37
CA VAL A 63 34.06 9.19 10.27
C VAL A 63 34.96 10.18 9.53
N VAL A 64 34.53 10.68 8.36
CA VAL A 64 35.35 11.55 7.50
C VAL A 64 35.48 12.96 8.06
N THR A 65 34.46 13.47 8.74
CA THR A 65 34.48 14.79 9.40
C THR A 65 34.84 14.72 10.89
N SER A 66 35.13 13.54 11.45
CA SER A 66 35.71 13.45 12.79
C SER A 66 37.10 14.09 12.81
N PRO A 67 37.30 15.25 13.46
CA PRO A 67 38.59 15.92 13.54
C PRO A 67 39.42 15.34 14.70
N LYS A 68 39.44 14.02 14.84
CA LYS A 68 40.20 13.32 15.90
C LYS A 68 41.11 12.24 15.33
N MET A 69 41.99 12.65 14.42
CA MET A 69 43.26 11.98 14.17
C MET A 69 44.27 12.92 13.47
N SER A 70 44.27 14.20 13.89
CA SER A 70 45.36 15.14 13.66
C SER A 70 45.57 15.93 14.95
N GLY A 71 46.04 15.22 15.97
CA GLY A 71 46.46 15.73 17.27
C GLY A 71 47.35 14.70 17.92
#